data_AF-A0AAF3EPX6-F1
#
_entry.id   AF-A0AAF3EPX6-F1
#
_cell.length_a   1.000
_cell.length_b   1.000
_cell.length_c   1.000
_cell.angle_alpha   90.00
_cell.angle_beta   90.00
_cell.angle_gamma   90.00
#
_symmetry.space_group_name_H-M   'P 1'
#
loop_
_entity.id
_entity.type
_entity.pdbx_description
1 polymer ?
#
loop_
_entity_poly.entity_id
_entity_poly.type
_entity_poly.pdbx_seq_one_letter_code
_entity_poly.pdbx_strand_id
1 'polypeptide(L)' 'MDASKSTIWRVIKENPQIDRQLLNMQPVVKLLHKKTRLAFAEAHMKQDWSMVIFSDEKKWNWDGPDGVDYYWRDLRRSTT' A
#
# COMPACT_ATOMS: atom_id res chain seq x y z
N MET A 1 -9.92 -20.71 27.45
CA MET A 1 -8.79 -21.54 26.98
C MET A 1 -7.76 -20.58 26.42
N ASP A 2 -6.61 -20.45 27.08
CA ASP A 2 -5.57 -19.53 26.63
C ASP A 2 -4.60 -20.31 25.75
N ALA A 3 -4.52 -19.93 24.48
CA ALA A 3 -3.52 -20.45 23.56
C ALA A 3 -2.28 -19.54 23.61
N SER A 4 -1.10 -20.13 23.61
CA SER A 4 0.14 -19.35 23.51
C SER A 4 0.26 -18.69 22.13
N LYS A 5 0.94 -17.53 22.06
CA LYS A 5 1.18 -16.83 20.79
C LYS A 5 1.83 -17.75 19.74
N SER A 6 2.79 -18.59 20.14
CA SER A 6 3.48 -19.51 19.23
C SER A 6 2.53 -20.58 18.68
N THR A 7 1.59 -21.08 19.49
CA THR A 7 0.55 -22.01 19.05
C THR A 7 -0.32 -21.38 17.96
N ILE A 8 -0.75 -20.12 18.14
CA ILE A 8 -1.56 -19.39 17.17
C ILE A 8 -0.79 -19.20 15.85
N TRP A 9 0.47 -18.76 15.93
CA TRP A 9 1.33 -18.58 14.75
C TRP A 9 1.56 -19.88 13.97
N ARG A 10 1.75 -20.99 14.69
CA ARG A 10 1.93 -22.31 14.07
C ARG A 10 0.68 -22.74 13.31
N VAL A 11 -0.49 -22.62 13.92
CA VAL A 11 -1.78 -22.98 13.29
C VAL A 11 -2.04 -22.14 12.04
N ILE A 12 -1.76 -20.83 12.08
CA ILE A 12 -1.92 -19.96 10.91
C ILE A 12 -0.97 -20.36 9.78
N LYS A 13 0.30 -20.64 10.11
CA LYS A 13 1.33 -21.02 9.13
C LYS A 13 1.12 -22.42 8.53
N GLU A 14 0.61 -23.36 9.32
CA GLU A 14 0.31 -24.73 8.88
C GLU A 14 -0.98 -24.81 8.04
N ASN A 15 -1.81 -23.77 8.05
CA ASN A 15 -3.07 -23.77 7.31
C ASN A 15 -2.85 -23.41 5.82
N PRO A 16 -3.03 -24.35 4.87
CA PRO A 16 -2.80 -24.10 3.45
C PRO A 16 -3.84 -23.16 2.82
N GLN A 17 -4.89 -22.80 3.56
CA GLN A 17 -5.98 -21.94 3.07
C GLN A 17 -5.76 -20.46 3.42
N ILE A 18 -4.74 -20.15 4.24
CA ILE A 18 -4.41 -18.80 4.66
C ILE A 18 -3.03 -18.44 4.11
N ASP A 19 -2.97 -17.41 3.26
CA ASP A 19 -1.72 -16.95 2.65
C ASP A 19 -1.33 -15.56 3.18
N ARG A 20 -0.04 -15.36 3.47
CA ARG A 20 0.48 -14.06 3.90
C ARG A 20 1.00 -13.31 2.69
N GLN A 21 0.32 -12.24 2.32
CA GLN A 21 0.69 -11.45 1.15
C GLN A 21 1.16 -10.05 1.54
N LEU A 22 2.16 -9.55 0.80
CA LEU A 22 2.53 -8.15 0.85
C LEU A 22 1.43 -7.34 0.15
N LEU A 23 0.88 -6.34 0.82
CA LEU A 23 -0.08 -5.43 0.21
C LEU A 23 0.66 -4.52 -0.78
N ASN A 24 0.45 -4.74 -2.08
CA ASN A 24 0.91 -3.81 -3.10
C ASN A 24 -0.10 -2.66 -3.24
N MET A 25 0.04 -1.62 -2.42
CA MET A 25 -0.85 -0.44 -2.42
C MET A 25 -0.63 0.54 -3.58
N GLN A 26 0.14 0.16 -4.60
CA GLN A 26 0.42 1.09 -5.69
C GLN A 26 -0.84 1.32 -6.55
N PRO A 27 -1.27 2.58 -6.72
CA PRO A 27 -2.39 2.89 -7.59
C PRO A 27 -2.01 2.60 -9.05
N VAL A 28 -2.93 2.00 -9.81
CA VAL A 28 -2.71 1.74 -11.23
C VAL A 28 -2.68 3.07 -11.98
N VAL A 29 -1.48 3.46 -12.45
CA VAL A 29 -1.30 4.71 -13.21
C VAL A 29 -1.69 4.51 -14.67
N LYS A 30 -2.79 5.14 -15.09
CA LYS A 30 -3.25 5.15 -16.49
C LYS A 30 -2.20 5.78 -17.41
N LEU A 31 -2.13 5.33 -18.67
CA LEU A 31 -1.16 5.85 -19.66
C LEU A 31 -1.29 7.38 -19.85
N LEU A 32 -2.51 7.90 -19.80
CA LEU A 32 -2.77 9.34 -19.87
C LEU A 32 -2.03 10.09 -18.75
N HIS A 33 -2.14 9.64 -17.50
CA HIS A 33 -1.46 10.27 -16.36
C HIS A 33 0.06 10.22 -16.52
N LYS A 34 0.62 9.14 -17.10
CA LYS A 34 2.06 9.04 -17.38
C LYS A 34 2.50 10.13 -18.36
N LYS A 35 1.75 10.32 -19.45
CA LYS A 35 2.05 11.36 -20.46
C LYS A 35 1.96 12.76 -19.86
N THR A 36 0.88 13.06 -19.11
CA THR A 36 0.69 14.37 -18.48
C THR A 36 1.80 14.67 -17.46
N ARG A 37 2.18 13.68 -16.64
CA ARG A 37 3.30 13.83 -15.69
C ARG A 37 4.63 14.08 -16.38
N LEU A 38 4.90 13.42 -17.50
CA LEU A 38 6.12 13.62 -18.28
C LEU A 38 6.17 15.04 -18.85
N ALA A 39 5.10 15.50 -19.50
CA ALA A 39 5.02 16.85 -20.06
C ALA A 39 5.17 17.94 -18.96
N PHE A 40 4.57 17.74 -17.80
CA PHE A 40 4.75 18.63 -16.65
C PHE A 40 6.21 18.67 -16.20
N ALA A 41 6.88 17.51 -16.09
CA ALA A 41 8.27 17.45 -15.69
C ALA A 41 9.19 18.17 -16.69
N GLU A 42 9.01 17.92 -17.99
CA GLU A 42 9.76 18.58 -19.06
C GLU A 42 9.60 20.11 -19.03
N ALA A 43 8.38 20.61 -18.83
CA ALA A 43 8.10 22.04 -18.79
C ALA A 43 8.76 22.74 -17.58
N HIS A 44 8.91 22.05 -16.46
CA HIS A 44 9.34 22.64 -15.19
C HIS A 44 10.75 22.21 -14.75
N MET A 45 11.54 21.54 -15.60
CA MET A 45 12.89 21.07 -15.23
C MET A 45 13.84 22.18 -14.76
N LYS A 46 13.66 23.40 -15.27
CA LYS A 46 14.50 24.57 -14.93
C LYS A 46 13.76 25.61 -14.09
N GLN A 47 12.57 25.28 -13.59
CA GLN A 47 11.78 26.21 -12.80
C GLN A 47 12.47 26.48 -11.46
N ASP A 48 12.47 27.74 -11.03
CA ASP A 48 12.78 28.11 -9.66
C ASP A 48 11.57 27.84 -8.77
N TRP A 49 11.75 27.01 -7.75
CA TRP A 49 10.71 26.59 -6.81
C TRP A 49 10.69 27.44 -5.53
N SER A 50 11.57 28.43 -5.41
CA SER A 50 11.74 29.25 -4.20
C SER A 50 10.48 30.00 -3.76
N MET A 51 9.61 30.35 -4.71
CA MET A 51 8.35 31.07 -4.46
C MET A 51 7.12 30.16 -4.45
N VAL A 52 7.28 28.84 -4.64
CA VAL A 52 6.15 27.92 -4.75
C VAL A 52 5.76 27.42 -3.36
N ILE A 53 4.51 27.68 -2.97
CA ILE A 53 3.92 27.14 -1.75
C ILE A 53 3.04 25.94 -2.13
N PHE A 54 3.43 24.75 -1.68
CA PHE A 54 2.65 23.53 -1.88
C PHE A 54 1.62 23.36 -0.76
N SER A 55 0.42 22.92 -1.13
CA SER A 55 -0.65 22.57 -0.20
C SER A 55 -1.24 21.21 -0.59
N ASP A 56 -1.49 20.35 0.40
CA ASP A 56 -2.19 19.08 0.22
C ASP A 56 -2.98 18.75 1.49
N GLU A 57 -4.04 17.95 1.35
CA GLU A 57 -4.84 17.46 2.46
C GLU A 57 -4.48 16.00 2.75
N LYS A 58 -3.89 15.75 3.92
CA LYS A 58 -3.60 14.39 4.38
C LYS A 58 -4.50 14.03 5.55
N LYS A 59 -5.22 12.93 5.43
CA LYS A 59 -5.89 12.29 6.57
C LYS A 59 -4.83 11.62 7.47
N TRP A 60 -4.77 12.05 8.73
CA TRP A 60 -3.95 11.46 9.78
C TRP A 60 -4.78 10.45 10.56
N ASN A 61 -4.45 9.17 10.44
CA ASN A 61 -5.04 8.14 11.28
C ASN A 61 -4.08 7.89 12.46
N TRP A 62 -4.57 7.95 13.70
CA TRP A 62 -3.76 7.69 14.91
C TRP A 62 -3.58 6.17 15.15
N ASP A 63 -4.33 5.31 14.46
CA ASP A 63 -4.51 3.89 14.84
C ASP A 63 -3.67 2.88 14.04
N GLY A 64 -2.35 3.07 13.93
CA GLY A 64 -1.42 1.98 13.56
C GLY A 64 -0.72 2.10 12.20
N PRO A 65 0.27 1.22 11.94
CA PRO A 65 1.55 1.58 11.33
C PRO A 65 1.51 1.79 9.82
N ASP A 66 2.06 2.93 9.37
CA ASP A 66 2.40 3.24 7.98
C ASP A 66 3.65 2.47 7.50
N GLY A 67 3.62 1.14 7.53
CA GLY A 67 4.79 0.31 7.24
C GLY A 67 4.46 -1.08 6.75
N VAL A 68 4.47 -1.26 5.43
CA VAL A 68 4.32 -2.54 4.70
C VAL A 68 3.28 -3.48 5.31
N ASP A 69 2.02 -3.22 4.98
CA ASP A 69 0.90 -4.04 5.39
C ASP A 69 1.04 -5.43 4.77
N TYR A 70 1.47 -6.41 5.56
CA TYR A 70 1.22 -7.80 5.23
C TYR A 70 -0.21 -8.11 5.65
N TYR A 71 -1.02 -8.61 4.73
CA TYR A 71 -2.37 -9.08 5.04
C TYR A 71 -2.46 -10.59 4.87
N TRP A 72 -3.41 -11.20 5.58
CA TRP A 72 -3.72 -12.62 5.45
C TRP A 72 -4.90 -12.78 4.51
N ARG A 73 -4.71 -13.50 3.41
CA ARG A 73 -5.73 -13.79 2.40
C ARG A 73 -6.28 -15.20 2.61
N ASP A 74 -7.60 -15.32 2.76
CA ASP A 74 -8.28 -16.61 2.74
C ASP A 74 -8.54 -17.06 1.29
N LEU A 75 -7.92 -18.17 0.89
CA LEU A 75 -7.98 -18.73 -0.45
C LEU A 75 -9.34 -19.39 -0.77
N ARG A 76 -10.20 -19.63 0.24
CA ARG A 76 -11.54 -20.22 0.01
C ARG A 76 -12.52 -19.28 -0.71
N ARG A 77 -12.23 -17.97 -0.72
CA ARG A 77 -13.11 -16.93 -1.30
C ARG A 77 -12.68 -16.46 -2.69
N SER A 78 -11.63 -17.03 -3.29
CA SER A 78 -11.04 -16.52 -4.54
C SER A 78 -11.58 -17.16 -5.82
N THR A 79 -12.90 -17.41 -5.90
CA THR A 79 -13.54 -17.90 -7.13
C THR A 79 -14.66 -16.95 -7.56
N THR A 80 -14.28 -15.89 -8.29
CA THR A 80 -15.12 -15.15 -9.25
C THR A 80 -14.19 -14.46 -10.23
#